data_AF-A0A352WMV1-F1
#
_entry.id   AF-A0A352WMV1-F1
#
_cell.length_a   1.000
_cell.length_b   1.000
_cell.length_c   1.000
_cell.angle_alpha   90.00
_cell.angle_beta   90.00
_cell.angle_gamma   90.00
#
_symmetry.space_group_name_H-M   'P 1'
#
loop_
_entity.id
_entity.type
_entity.pdbx_description
1 polymer ?
#
loop_
_entity_poly.entity_id
_entity_poly.type
_entity_poly.pdbx_seq_one_letter_code
_entity_poly.pdbx_strand_id
1 'polypeptide(L)' 'LTPIELERLNMFPDNHTECTDVSDGRRAFFMGNALVVGVIERIGTALLESMAEGEKVVKRPKKGTKVEAST' A
#
# COMPACT_ATOMS: atom_id res chain seq x y z
N LEU A 1 -13.89 24.72 -4.15
CA LEU A 1 -12.58 24.05 -4.20
C LEU A 1 -12.18 23.94 -5.66
N THR A 2 -10.99 24.43 -6.01
CA THR A 2 -10.39 24.27 -7.34
C THR A 2 -9.92 22.82 -7.52
N PRO A 3 -9.67 22.36 -8.76
CA PRO A 3 -9.16 21.01 -8.99
C PRO A 3 -7.86 20.70 -8.23
N ILE A 4 -6.93 21.67 -8.16
CA ILE A 4 -5.68 21.53 -7.41
C ILE A 4 -5.93 21.43 -5.90
N GLU A 5 -6.86 22.22 -5.36
CA GLU A 5 -7.25 22.12 -3.93
C GLU A 5 -7.85 20.75 -3.60
N LEU A 6 -8.62 20.15 -4.52
CA LEU A 6 -9.19 18.82 -4.35
C LEU A 6 -8.13 17.71 -4.42
N GLU A 7 -7.17 17.83 -5.35
CA GLU A 7 -6.02 16.92 -5.44
C GLU A 7 -5.25 16.91 -4.12
N ARG A 8 -4.90 18.09 -3.60
CA ARG A 8 -4.18 18.24 -2.32
C ARG A 8 -4.97 17.71 -1.13
N LEU A 9 -6.29 17.94 -1.08
CA LEU A 9 -7.15 17.43 -0.01
C LEU A 9 -7.16 15.90 0.03
N ASN A 10 -7.10 15.27 -1.16
CA ASN A 10 -6.97 13.83 -1.29
C ASN A 10 -5.51 13.33 -1.24
N MET A 11 -4.55 14.23 -1.01
CA MET A 11 -3.10 13.96 -0.96
C MET A 11 -2.52 13.48 -2.30
N PHE A 12 -3.15 13.83 -3.42
CA PHE A 12 -2.55 13.67 -4.75
C PHE A 12 -1.57 14.82 -5.07
N PRO A 13 -0.58 14.56 -5.94
CA PRO A 13 0.24 15.62 -6.53
C PRO A 13 -0.60 16.63 -7.30
N ASP A 14 -0.08 17.85 -7.44
CA ASP A 14 -0.68 18.87 -8.30
C ASP A 14 -0.77 18.36 -9.75
N ASN A 15 -1.92 18.62 -10.39
CA ASN A 15 -2.26 18.20 -11.76
C ASN A 15 -2.38 16.69 -11.97
N HIS A 16 -2.55 15.90 -10.90
CA HIS A 16 -2.74 14.46 -11.02
C HIS A 16 -3.97 14.07 -11.86
N THR A 17 -5.02 14.91 -11.88
CA THR A 17 -6.24 14.69 -12.67
C THR A 17 -6.29 15.51 -13.96
N GLU A 18 -5.21 16.20 -14.30
CA GLU A 18 -5.14 16.99 -15.52
C GLU A 18 -5.06 16.05 -16.73
N CYS A 19 -6.05 16.12 -17.63
CA CYS A 19 -5.98 15.44 -18.92
C CYS A 19 -6.74 16.22 -20.00
N THR A 20 -6.34 16.00 -21.25
CA THR A 20 -7.05 16.55 -22.41
C THR A 20 -8.51 16.07 -22.41
N ASP A 21 -9.44 16.99 -22.68
CA ASP A 21 -10.89 16.74 -22.77
C ASP A 21 -11.61 16.38 -21.46
N VAL A 22 -11.00 16.65 -20.29
CA VAL A 22 -11.67 16.52 -18.99
C VAL A 22 -11.90 17.89 -18.36
N SER A 23 -13.17 18.18 -18.06
CA SER A 23 -13.57 19.41 -17.38
C SER A 23 -13.28 19.36 -15.88
N ASP A 24 -13.11 20.53 -15.27
CA ASP A 24 -12.91 20.67 -13.82
C ASP A 24 -14.00 19.97 -12.99
N GLY A 25 -15.25 19.98 -13.45
CA GLY A 25 -16.35 19.25 -12.79
C GLY A 25 -16.14 17.73 -12.79
N ARG A 26 -15.60 17.17 -13.88
CA ARG A 26 -15.27 15.75 -13.96
C ARG A 26 -14.02 15.41 -13.13
N ARG A 27 -13.04 16.32 -13.05
CA ARG A 27 -11.90 16.20 -12.11
C ARG A 27 -12.38 16.12 -10.67
N ALA A 28 -13.30 17.00 -10.28
CA ALA A 28 -13.89 17.00 -8.94
C ALA A 28 -14.70 15.72 -8.65
N PHE A 29 -15.40 15.18 -9.64
CA PHE A 29 -16.14 13.92 -9.50
C PHE A 29 -15.23 12.73 -9.18
N PHE A 30 -14.08 12.60 -9.86
CA PHE A 30 -13.10 11.54 -9.55
C PHE A 30 -12.53 11.69 -8.13
N MET A 31 -12.32 12.93 -7.70
CA MET A 31 -11.84 13.26 -6.37
C MET A 31 -12.88 13.05 -5.26
N GLY A 32 -14.19 12.98 -5.58
CA GLY A 32 -15.26 12.73 -4.60
C GLY A 32 -15.35 11.29 -4.08
N ASN A 33 -14.81 10.32 -4.84
CA ASN A 33 -14.67 8.92 -4.42
C ASN A 33 -13.24 8.56 -4.01
N ALA A 34 -12.30 9.50 -4.14
CA ALA A 34 -10.91 9.24 -3.81
C ALA A 34 -10.75 9.07 -2.30
N LEU A 35 -10.14 7.94 -1.90
CA LEU A 35 -9.72 7.70 -0.54
C LEU A 35 -8.38 8.42 -0.32
N VAL A 36 -8.25 9.06 0.84
CA VAL A 36 -7.04 9.79 1.28
C VAL A 36 -5.79 8.91 1.11
N VAL A 37 -4.86 9.28 0.22
CA VAL A 37 -3.70 8.45 -0.17
C VAL A 37 -2.91 7.96 1.04
N GLY A 38 -2.66 8.84 2.02
CA GLY A 38 -1.91 8.49 3.22
C GLY A 38 -2.56 7.40 4.08
N VAL A 39 -3.88 7.21 4.01
CA VAL A 39 -4.55 6.10 4.70
C VAL A 39 -4.25 4.78 4.00
N ILE A 40 -4.31 4.76 2.68
CA ILE A 40 -4.04 3.57 1.87
C ILE A 40 -2.57 3.15 1.99
N GLU A 41 -1.64 4.11 1.99
CA GLU A 41 -0.22 3.83 2.23
C GLU A 41 0.02 3.14 3.57
N ARG A 42 -0.61 3.63 4.65
CA ARG A 42 -0.48 3.03 5.99
C ARG A 42 -1.04 1.61 6.06
N ILE A 43 -2.16 1.36 5.39
CA ILE A 43 -2.73 0.01 5.28
C ILE A 43 -1.77 -0.90 4.51
N GLY A 44 -1.24 -0.44 3.38
CA GLY A 44 -0.27 -1.20 2.58
C GLY A 44 0.99 -1.57 3.37
N THR A 45 1.56 -0.61 4.11
CA THR A 45 2.73 -0.86 4.98
C THR A 45 2.42 -1.91 6.04
N ALA A 46 1.29 -1.78 6.76
CA ALA A 46 0.91 -2.74 7.79
C ALA A 46 0.70 -4.16 7.23
N LEU A 47 0.12 -4.26 6.02
CA LEU A 47 -0.03 -5.55 5.33
C LEU A 47 1.33 -6.16 4.97
N LEU A 48 2.24 -5.38 4.39
CA LEU A 48 3.60 -5.86 4.05
C LEU A 48 4.37 -6.33 5.29
N GLU A 49 4.29 -5.59 6.39
CA GLU A 49 4.89 -5.97 7.67
C GLU A 49 4.32 -7.31 8.17
N SER A 50 2.99 -7.46 8.16
CA SER A 50 2.34 -8.72 8.58
C SER A 50 2.75 -9.93 7.73
N MET A 51 2.93 -9.73 6.42
CA MET A 51 3.37 -10.78 5.51
C MET A 51 4.83 -11.17 5.76
N ALA A 52 5.70 -10.18 6.00
CA ALA A 52 7.11 -10.39 6.31
C ALA A 52 7.32 -11.07 7.68
N GLU A 53 6.46 -10.81 8.67
CA GLU A 53 6.46 -11.51 9.96
C GLU A 53 5.99 -12.97 9.82
N GLY A 54 4.99 -13.23 8.97
CA GLY A 54 4.51 -14.58 8.65
C GLY A 54 5.59 -15.50 8.07
N GLU A 55 6.51 -14.97 7.27
CA GLU A 55 7.63 -15.75 6.70
C GLU A 55 8.66 -16.21 7.75
N LYS A 56 8.85 -15.45 8.84
CA LYS A 56 9.87 -15.76 9.87
C LYS A 56 9.49 -16.98 10.70
N VAL A 57 8.19 -17.27 10.86
CA VAL A 57 7.67 -18.38 11.68
C VAL A 57 7.86 -19.75 10.99
N VAL A 58 7.98 -19.80 9.65
CA VAL A 58 8.00 -21.06 8.89
C VAL A 58 9.39 -21.71 8.84
N LYS A 59 10.47 -21.01 9.20
CA LYS A 59 11.83 -21.59 9.23
C LYS A 59 12.01 -22.51 10.44
N ARG A 60 11.50 -23.75 10.34
CA ARG A 60 11.75 -24.82 11.32
C ARG A 60 13.27 -25.08 11.42
N PRO A 61 13.81 -25.23 12.64
CA PRO A 61 15.21 -25.61 12.81
C PRO A 61 15.45 -26.99 12.19
N LYS A 62 16.46 -27.10 11.32
CA LYS A 62 16.90 -28.39 10.76
C LYS A 62 17.38 -29.25 11.93
N LYS A 63 16.63 -30.31 12.26
CA LYS A 63 17.08 -31.33 13.22
C LYS A 63 18.35 -31.96 12.64
N GLY A 64 19.48 -31.67 13.28
CA GLY A 64 20.76 -32.27 12.96
C GLY A 64 20.67 -33.79 13.13
N THR A 65 21.05 -34.50 12.07
CA THR A 65 21.41 -35.90 12.11
C THR A 65 22.50 -36.10 13.17
N LYS A 66 22.24 -36.95 14.17
CA LYS A 66 23.32 -37.67 14.84
C LYS A 66 23.10 -39.16 14.65
N VAL A 67 23.97 -39.67 13.78
CA VAL A 67 24.23 -41.08 13.47
C VAL A 67 24.99 -41.69 14.65
N GLU A 68 24.64 -42.94 14.98
CA GLU A 68 25.43 -44.01 15.60
C GLU A 68 26.13 -43.84 16.97
N ALA A 69 25.86 -44.78 17.88
CA ALA A 69 26.73 -45.93 18.22
C ALA A 69 25.93 -46.80 19.23
N SER A 70 25.47 -48.01 18.92
CA SER A 70 26.18 -49.29 18.71
C SER A 70 27.01 -49.75 19.92
N THR A 71 26.57 -50.88 20.47
CA THR A 71 27.21 -51.81 21.45
C THR A 71 27.11 -51.47 22.92
#